data_AF-A0A7X7A1N4-F1
#
_entry.id   AF-A0A7X7A1N4-F1
#
_cell.length_a   1.000
_cell.length_b   1.000
_cell.length_c   1.000
_cell.angle_alpha   90.00
_cell.angle_beta   90.00
_cell.angle_gamma   90.00
#
_symmetry.space_group_name_H-M   'P 1'
#
loop_
_entity.id
_entity.type
_entity.pdbx_description
1 polymer ?
#
loop_
_entity_poly.entity_id
_entity_poly.type
_entity_poly.pdbx_seq_one_letter_code
_entity_poly.pdbx_strand_id
1 'polypeptide(L)' 'MLEKIKATASYINERIKAHPEIGIILGTGLGGLVKEIEIIDSIPYSEIPHFPVSTVEGHAGRLIFGKLGNKK' A
#
# COMPACT_ATOMS: atom_id res chain seq x y z
N MET A 1 -21.07 -3.24 -0.15
CA MET A 1 -19.79 -2.92 0.52
C MET A 1 -18.78 -4.05 0.37
N LEU A 2 -19.14 -5.29 0.74
CA LEU A 2 -18.27 -6.47 0.60
C LEU A 2 -17.71 -6.68 -0.82
N GLU A 3 -18.54 -6.53 -1.85
CA GLU A 3 -18.09 -6.71 -3.24
C GLU A 3 -17.03 -5.70 -3.68
N LYS A 4 -17.09 -4.45 -3.19
CA LYS A 4 -16.05 -3.45 -3.46
C LYS A 4 -14.72 -3.86 -2.79
N ILE A 5 -14.78 -4.33 -1.54
CA ILE A 5 -13.60 -4.81 -0.81
C ILE A 5 -12.95 -5.99 -1.53
N LYS A 6 -13.74 -6.97 -1.98
CA LYS A 6 -13.24 -8.12 -2.73
C LYS A 6 -12.57 -7.70 -4.05
N ALA A 7 -13.19 -6.79 -4.81
CA ALA A 7 -12.63 -6.29 -6.06
C ALA A 7 -11.29 -5.58 -5.85
N THR A 8 -11.21 -4.70 -4.84
CA THR A 8 -9.96 -4.04 -4.41
C THR A 8 -8.89 -5.07 -4.03
N ALA A 9 -9.24 -6.06 -3.20
CA ALA A 9 -8.30 -7.07 -2.73
C ALA A 9 -7.79 -7.96 -3.88
N SER A 10 -8.66 -8.36 -4.82
CA SER A 10 -8.27 -9.14 -6.01
C SER A 10 -7.29 -8.36 -6.88
N TYR A 11 -7.60 -7.08 -7.17
CA TYR A 11 -6.72 -6.20 -7.94
C TYR A 11 -5.34 -6.09 -7.31
N ILE A 12 -5.28 -5.85 -6.00
CA ILE A 12 -4.01 -5.77 -5.27
C ILE A 12 -3.27 -7.11 -5.37
N ASN A 13 -3.91 -8.24 -5.05
CA ASN A 13 -3.28 -9.57 -5.07
C ASN A 13 -2.72 -9.95 -6.45
N GLU A 14 -3.45 -9.67 -7.53
CA GLU A 14 -3.02 -9.93 -8.90
C GLU A 14 -1.79 -9.10 -9.28
N ARG A 15 -1.66 -7.88 -8.74
CA ARG A 15 -0.57 -6.96 -9.03
C ARG A 15 0.76 -7.38 -8.39
N ILE A 16 0.76 -7.66 -7.08
CA ILE A 16 1.99 -7.94 -6.32
C ILE A 16 2.43 -9.40 -6.41
N LYS A 17 1.50 -10.34 -6.66
CA LYS A 17 1.76 -11.79 -6.65
C LYS A 17 2.50 -12.27 -5.39
N ALA A 18 2.26 -11.60 -4.26
CA ALA A 18 2.88 -11.85 -2.97
C ALA A 18 1.81 -11.91 -1.88
N HIS A 19 2.13 -12.57 -0.77
CA HIS A 19 1.25 -12.72 0.38
C HIS A 19 1.94 -12.07 1.59
N PRO A 20 1.84 -10.73 1.75
CA PRO A 20 2.48 -10.05 2.86
C PRO A 20 1.86 -10.50 4.19
N GLU A 21 2.70 -10.69 5.21
CA GLU A 21 2.24 -11.09 6.56
C GLU A 21 1.92 -9.86 7.42
N ILE A 22 2.47 -8.71 7.05
CA ILE A 22 2.44 -7.47 7.84
C ILE A 22 1.87 -6.33 7.01
N GLY A 23 0.93 -5.58 7.59
CA GLY A 23 0.46 -4.30 7.07
C GLY A 23 0.88 -3.16 7.98
N ILE A 24 1.41 -2.07 7.41
CA ILE A 24 1.79 -0.86 8.14
C ILE A 24 1.01 0.32 7.58
N ILE A 25 0.34 1.07 8.47
CA ILE A 25 -0.32 2.33 8.12
C ILE A 25 0.52 3.48 8.68
N LEU A 26 1.02 4.34 7.79
CA LEU A 26 1.83 5.50 8.18
C LEU A 26 0.94 6.72 8.43
N GLY A 27 0.94 7.20 9.67
CA GLY A 27 0.36 8.48 10.04
C GLY A 27 1.24 9.67 9.63
N THR A 28 0.75 10.88 9.90
CA THR A 28 1.47 12.13 9.65
C THR A 28 2.84 12.13 10.33
N GLY A 29 3.88 12.55 9.60
CA GLY A 29 5.26 12.59 10.10
C GLY A 29 6.02 11.27 10.04
N LEU A 30 5.37 10.13 9.75
CA LEU A 30 6.01 8.81 9.70
C LEU A 30 6.48 8.39 8.30
N GLY A 31 6.37 9.28 7.30
CA GLY A 31 6.80 9.01 5.92
C GLY A 31 8.29 8.69 5.79
N GLY A 32 9.12 9.02 6.78
CA GLY A 32 10.53 8.65 6.83
C GLY A 32 10.78 7.14 6.79
N LEU A 33 9.84 6.32 7.32
CA LEU A 33 9.99 4.86 7.34
C LEU A 33 10.08 4.27 5.92
N VAL A 34 9.45 4.92 4.94
CA VAL A 34 9.48 4.47 3.54
C VAL A 34 10.92 4.38 3.01
N LYS A 35 11.84 5.19 3.51
CA LYS A 35 13.25 5.18 3.10
C LYS A 35 14.00 3.91 3.50
N GLU A 36 13.51 3.21 4.53
CA GLU A 36 14.08 1.97 5.04
C GLU A 36 13.47 0.72 4.40
N ILE A 37 12.48 0.89 3.53
CA ILE A 37 11.80 -0.22 2.84
C ILE A 37 12.53 -0.51 1.53
N GLU A 38 12.94 -1.77 1.34
CA GLU A 38 13.34 -2.28 0.03
C GLU A 38 12.06 -2.44 -0.83
N ILE A 39 11.72 -1.41 -1.60
CA ILE A 39 10.47 -1.36 -2.38
C ILE A 39 10.53 -2.38 -3.53
N ILE A 40 9.55 -3.28 -3.55
CA ILE A 40 9.31 -4.27 -4.62
C ILE A 40 8.28 -3.74 -5.61
N ASP A 41 7.19 -3.14 -5.12
CA ASP A 41 6.17 -2.47 -5.93
C ASP A 41 5.56 -1.28 -5.19
N SER A 42 5.02 -0.32 -5.92
CA SER A 42 4.35 0.84 -5.36
C SER A 42 3.20 1.28 -6.24
N ILE A 43 1.98 1.18 -5.72
CA ILE A 43 0.75 1.45 -6.48
C ILE A 43 0.15 2.78 -5.99
N PRO A 44 -0.08 3.78 -6.87
CA PRO A 44 -0.84 4.97 -6.49
C PRO A 44 -2.27 4.59 -6.07
N TYR A 45 -2.81 5.21 -5.02
CA TYR A 45 -4.19 4.94 -4.58
C TYR A 45 -5.23 5.21 -5.69
N SER A 46 -4.96 6.16 -6.59
CA SER A 46 -5.82 6.46 -7.74
C SER A 46 -5.94 5.32 -8.75
N GLU A 47 -4.99 4.39 -8.77
CA GLU A 47 -5.02 3.22 -9.64
C GLU A 47 -5.71 2.02 -8.99
N ILE A 48 -5.98 2.07 -7.68
CA ILE A 48 -6.61 0.97 -6.94
C ILE A 48 -8.14 1.16 -6.98
N PRO A 49 -8.89 0.21 -7.54
CA PRO A 49 -10.35 0.30 -7.60
C PRO A 49 -10.96 0.48 -6.20
N HIS A 50 -11.89 1.43 -6.08
CA HIS A 50 -12.63 1.72 -4.84
C HIS A 50 -11.78 2.15 -3.64
N PHE A 51 -10.51 2.47 -3.85
CA PHE A 51 -9.62 2.94 -2.80
C PHE A 51 -9.80 4.45 -2.57
N PRO A 52 -9.75 4.91 -1.31
CA PRO A 52 -9.79 6.34 -1.03
C PRO A 52 -8.51 7.00 -1.50
N VAL A 53 -8.64 8.13 -2.21
CA VAL A 53 -7.50 8.96 -2.61
C VAL A 53 -7.21 9.94 -1.48
N SER A 54 -5.95 9.97 -1.01
CA SER A 54 -5.53 10.94 0.01
C SER A 54 -5.49 12.33 -0.59
N THR A 55 -6.15 13.30 0.06
CA THR A 55 -6.14 14.72 -0.32
C THR A 55 -5.26 15.57 0.61
N VAL A 56 -4.63 14.94 1.62
CA VAL A 56 -3.83 15.62 2.64
C VAL A 56 -2.38 15.75 2.18
N GLU A 57 -1.84 16.96 2.29
CA GLU A 57 -0.44 17.27 2.02
C GLU A 57 0.50 16.43 2.91
N GLY A 58 1.53 15.82 2.32
CA GLY A 58 2.48 14.94 3.03
C GLY A 58 2.09 13.46 3.07
N HIS A 59 0.87 13.08 2.66
CA HIS A 59 0.52 11.68 2.41
C HIS A 59 0.76 11.35 0.94
N ALA A 60 1.80 10.55 0.66
CA ALA A 60 2.19 10.20 -0.72
C ALA A 60 1.07 9.52 -1.53
N GLY A 61 0.04 8.98 -0.87
CA GLY A 61 -1.12 8.41 -1.54
C GLY A 61 -0.78 7.13 -2.31
N ARG A 62 0.09 6.29 -1.77
CA ARG A 62 0.57 5.06 -2.42
C ARG A 62 0.53 3.88 -1.46
N LEU A 63 0.19 2.71 -2.00
CA LEU A 63 0.34 1.44 -1.33
C LEU A 63 1.72 0.88 -1.71
N ILE A 64 2.58 0.69 -0.73
CA ILE A 64 3.97 0.26 -0.93
C ILE A 64 4.11 -1.18 -0.48
N PHE A 65 4.68 -2.01 -1.34
CA PHE A 65 5.07 -3.38 -1.03
C PHE A 65 6.58 -3.48 -1.07
N GLY A 66 7.16 -4.09 -0.04
CA GLY A 66 8.60 -4.18 0.08
C GLY A 66 9.01 -4.95 1.32
N LYS A 67 10.31 -5.03 1.53
CA LYS A 67 10.87 -5.67 2.73
C LYS A 67 11.34 -4.61 3.71
N LEU A 68 11.09 -4.85 5.00
CA LEU A 68 11.64 -4.07 6.10
C LEU A 68 12.45 -5.01 6.99
N GLY A 69 13.79 -4.92 6.89
CA GLY A 69 14.68 -5.93 7.44
C GLY A 69 14.42 -7.32 6.85
N ASN A 70 14.22 -8.33 7.70
CA ASN A 70 13.96 -9.72 7.28
C ASN A 70 12.46 -10.04 7.08
N LYS A 71 11.57 -9.04 7.13
CA LYS A 71 10.12 -9.21 6.99
C LYS A 71 9.63 -8.84 5.59
N LYS A 72 8.63 -9.56 5.10
CA LYS A 72 7.97 -9.38 3.79
C LYS A 72 6.49 -9.09 3.97
#